data_AF-A0A7H0LF99-F1
#
_entry.id   AF-A0A7H0LF99-F1
#
_cell.length_a   1.000
_cell.length_b   1.000
_cell.length_c   1.000
_cell.angle_alpha   90.00
_cell.angle_beta   90.00
_cell.angle_gamma   90.00
#
_symmetry.space_group_name_H-M   'P 1'
#
loop_
_entity.id
_entity.type
_entity.pdbx_description
1 polymer ?
#
loop_
_entity_poly.entity_id
_entity_poly.type
_entity_poly.pdbx_seq_one_letter_code
_entity_poly.pdbx_strand_id
1 'polypeptide(L)'
;MLAGFPHLFEPHSGLLLEQLGRLIDESMLREIAEADYGADAEAHHAALRRMRDTGFVPQSNEWEPREVLELIRWSRPDQPEWKPGGYGERGHWMRAFCCASLLRMAGEDDMGAHHSFNETVAGLVASLDALDAGLWAEAGAFFGWFMDQLAGAGDQGEAPFVGMAVLHCALRIESIPDPAIIALCQWIIEREEAEAQEPYAPGDGHGWLHRISFHDQHRDIWTKLGEALAEPGLARSEEVLEWVGVISLSLAESDDLSGAMGE
;
A
#
# COMPACT_ATOMS: atom_id res chain seq x y z
N MET A 1 0.89 -6.96 19.41
CA MET A 1 1.86 -7.65 18.54
C MET A 1 1.09 -8.68 17.73
N LEU A 2 1.08 -8.52 16.40
CA LEU A 2 0.61 -9.56 15.48
C LEU A 2 1.56 -10.75 15.64
N ALA A 3 1.08 -11.81 16.29
CA ALA A 3 1.93 -12.92 16.66
C ALA A 3 2.60 -13.52 15.42
N GLY A 4 3.92 -13.68 15.47
CA GLY A 4 4.68 -14.38 14.44
C GLY A 4 5.03 -13.59 13.18
N PHE A 5 4.71 -12.28 13.09
CA PHE A 5 5.14 -11.48 11.93
C PHE A 5 6.68 -11.43 11.83
N PRO A 6 7.28 -11.81 10.69
CA PRO A 6 8.73 -11.78 10.53
C PRO A 6 9.19 -10.35 10.18
N HIS A 7 10.00 -9.75 11.05
CA HIS A 7 10.63 -8.44 10.78
C HIS A 7 11.83 -8.61 9.84
N LEU A 8 11.61 -8.40 8.54
CA LEU A 8 12.65 -8.47 7.50
C LEU A 8 13.45 -7.17 7.37
N PHE A 9 12.87 -6.06 7.83
CA PHE A 9 13.44 -4.71 7.79
C PHE A 9 13.46 -4.12 9.20
N GLU A 10 14.44 -3.28 9.50
CA GLU A 10 14.39 -2.45 10.70
C GLU A 10 13.26 -1.42 10.54
N PRO A 11 12.20 -1.46 11.39
CA PRO A 11 11.05 -0.59 11.22
C PRO A 11 11.42 0.90 11.28
N HIS A 12 11.01 1.68 10.28
CA HIS A 12 11.26 3.11 10.26
C HIS A 12 10.16 3.88 9.55
N SER A 13 9.63 4.90 10.23
CA SER A 13 8.43 5.62 9.78
C SER A 13 8.67 6.83 8.87
N GLY A 14 9.86 7.46 8.95
CA GLY A 14 10.17 8.70 8.22
C GLY A 14 10.95 8.56 6.90
N LEU A 15 11.80 7.54 6.72
CA LEU A 15 12.77 7.49 5.61
C LEU A 15 12.10 7.51 4.23
N LEU A 16 11.04 6.72 4.04
CA LEU A 16 10.32 6.70 2.76
C LEU A 16 9.76 8.09 2.42
N LEU A 17 9.08 8.75 3.38
CA LEU A 17 8.48 10.05 3.14
C LEU A 17 9.52 11.15 2.91
N GLU A 18 10.68 11.06 3.57
CA GLU A 18 11.82 11.95 3.32
C GLU A 18 12.32 11.82 1.87
N GLN A 19 12.45 10.59 1.35
CA GLN A 19 12.88 10.36 -0.04
C GLN A 19 11.82 10.83 -1.04
N LEU A 20 10.54 10.48 -0.82
CA LEU A 20 9.44 10.94 -1.66
C LEU A 20 9.32 12.47 -1.66
N GLY A 21 9.53 13.12 -0.51
CA GLY A 21 9.54 14.57 -0.39
C GLY A 21 10.61 15.25 -1.26
N ARG A 22 11.73 14.59 -1.56
CA ARG A 22 12.76 15.10 -2.48
C ARG A 22 12.37 14.97 -3.95
N LEU A 23 11.43 14.09 -4.27
CA LEU A 23 11.02 13.73 -5.63
C LEU A 23 9.74 14.48 -6.07
N ILE A 24 9.03 15.07 -5.12
CA ILE A 24 7.83 15.89 -5.34
C ILE A 24 8.20 17.37 -5.40
N ASP A 25 7.92 18.03 -6.52
CA ASP A 25 8.15 19.47 -6.68
C ASP A 25 6.94 20.34 -6.25
N GLU A 26 7.13 21.66 -6.20
CA GLU A 26 6.06 22.62 -5.87
C GLU A 26 4.83 22.50 -6.78
N SER A 27 5.03 22.19 -8.06
CA SER A 27 3.91 22.08 -9.00
C SER A 27 3.07 20.83 -8.72
N MET A 28 3.71 19.73 -8.30
CA MET A 28 3.01 18.51 -7.88
C MET A 28 2.24 18.76 -6.58
N LEU A 29 2.83 19.46 -5.60
CA LEU A 29 2.12 19.85 -4.37
C LEU A 29 0.90 20.73 -4.67
N ARG A 30 1.03 21.66 -5.61
CA ARG A 30 -0.08 22.51 -6.05
C ARG A 30 -1.22 21.69 -6.64
N GLU A 31 -0.89 20.73 -7.49
CA GLU A 31 -1.89 19.87 -8.13
C GLU A 31 -2.58 18.94 -7.13
N ILE A 32 -1.85 18.41 -6.14
CA ILE A 32 -2.46 17.68 -5.01
C ILE A 32 -3.42 18.61 -4.26
N ALA A 33 -2.96 19.81 -3.90
CA ALA A 33 -3.76 20.76 -3.13
C ALA A 33 -5.07 21.21 -3.82
N GLU A 34 -5.14 21.11 -5.14
CA GLU A 34 -6.32 21.47 -5.93
C GLU A 34 -7.28 20.29 -6.18
N ALA A 35 -6.98 19.10 -5.64
CA ALA A 35 -7.74 17.86 -5.92
C ALA A 35 -9.24 17.96 -5.54
N ASP A 36 -9.60 18.72 -4.52
CA ASP A 36 -10.99 18.97 -4.12
C ASP A 36 -11.58 20.20 -4.84
N TYR A 37 -11.51 20.21 -6.18
CA TYR A 37 -12.00 21.33 -7.01
C TYR A 37 -11.43 22.70 -6.61
N GLY A 38 -10.22 22.73 -6.04
CA GLY A 38 -9.57 23.93 -5.52
C GLY A 38 -10.10 24.46 -4.18
N ALA A 39 -11.00 23.74 -3.51
CA ALA A 39 -11.45 24.07 -2.16
C ALA A 39 -10.25 24.07 -1.20
N ASP A 40 -10.11 25.15 -0.43
CA ASP A 40 -9.03 25.36 0.55
C ASP A 40 -7.61 25.06 0.04
N ALA A 41 -7.38 25.19 -1.28
CA ALA A 41 -6.14 24.77 -1.93
C ALA A 41 -4.89 25.46 -1.34
N GLU A 42 -4.98 26.70 -0.89
CA GLU A 42 -3.83 27.37 -0.24
C GLU A 42 -3.50 26.77 1.14
N ALA A 43 -4.51 26.35 1.91
CA ALA A 43 -4.32 25.71 3.21
C ALA A 43 -3.74 24.29 3.03
N HIS A 44 -4.30 23.52 2.10
CA HIS A 44 -3.75 22.23 1.69
C HIS A 44 -2.31 22.36 1.20
N HIS A 45 -2.02 23.30 0.30
CA HIS A 45 -0.69 23.53 -0.23
C HIS A 45 0.32 23.91 0.86
N ALA A 46 -0.07 24.79 1.81
CA ALA A 46 0.78 25.15 2.93
C ALA A 46 1.12 23.95 3.83
N ALA A 47 0.12 23.10 4.12
CA ALA A 47 0.32 21.89 4.91
C ALA A 47 1.21 20.87 4.18
N LEU A 48 0.93 20.59 2.91
CA LEU A 48 1.71 19.71 2.05
C LEU A 48 3.17 20.15 1.93
N ARG A 49 3.41 21.46 1.76
CA ARG A 49 4.76 22.02 1.72
C ARG A 49 5.50 21.82 3.04
N ARG A 50 4.82 22.00 4.17
CA ARG A 50 5.40 21.74 5.51
C ARG A 50 5.75 20.26 5.67
N MET A 51 4.89 19.35 5.22
CA MET A 51 5.18 17.92 5.23
C MET A 51 6.43 17.59 4.42
N ARG A 52 6.52 18.08 3.19
CA ARG A 52 7.68 17.88 2.32
C ARG A 52 8.97 18.44 2.93
N ASP A 53 8.92 19.68 3.44
CA ASP A 53 10.13 20.42 3.83
C ASP A 53 10.66 20.02 5.21
N THR A 54 9.79 19.57 6.12
CA THR A 54 10.16 19.32 7.52
C THR A 54 9.90 17.88 7.96
N GLY A 55 9.27 17.05 7.13
CA GLY A 55 8.79 15.71 7.54
C GLY A 55 7.71 15.74 8.61
N PHE A 56 7.09 16.90 8.88
CA PHE A 56 6.01 17.03 9.86
C PHE A 56 4.74 16.43 9.27
N VAL A 57 4.08 15.54 9.99
CA VAL A 57 2.82 14.95 9.55
C VAL A 57 1.70 15.44 10.49
N PRO A 58 0.63 16.06 9.95
CA PRO A 58 -0.52 16.51 10.73
C PRO A 58 -1.29 15.36 11.38
N GLN A 59 -2.13 15.67 12.37
CA GLN A 59 -3.04 14.67 12.93
C GLN A 59 -4.07 14.23 11.87
N SER A 60 -4.47 12.96 11.92
CA SER A 60 -5.47 12.32 11.05
C SER A 60 -6.85 12.97 11.12
N ASN A 61 -7.20 13.68 12.20
CA ASN A 61 -8.45 14.42 12.29
C ASN A 61 -8.39 15.83 11.66
N GLU A 62 -7.20 16.30 11.27
CA GLU A 62 -7.06 17.58 10.55
C GLU A 62 -7.58 17.42 9.12
N TRP A 63 -8.41 18.37 8.69
CA TRP A 63 -8.97 18.38 7.34
C TRP A 63 -7.89 18.64 6.29
N GLU A 64 -7.01 19.62 6.55
CA GLU A 64 -5.89 19.92 5.68
C GLU A 64 -4.61 19.19 6.14
N PRO A 65 -3.94 18.41 5.28
CA PRO A 65 -4.23 18.10 3.90
C PRO A 65 -4.94 16.75 3.68
N ARG A 66 -5.51 16.13 4.72
CA ARG A 66 -6.10 14.78 4.62
C ARG A 66 -7.05 14.63 3.44
N GLU A 67 -7.97 15.57 3.23
CA GLU A 67 -8.96 15.47 2.15
C GLU A 67 -8.30 15.26 0.78
N VAL A 68 -7.38 16.16 0.41
CA VAL A 68 -6.73 16.08 -0.90
C VAL A 68 -5.79 14.88 -1.02
N LEU A 69 -5.20 14.43 0.09
CA LEU A 69 -4.42 13.19 0.12
C LEU A 69 -5.33 11.98 -0.14
N GLU A 70 -6.50 11.93 0.50
CA GLU A 70 -7.52 10.90 0.29
C GLU A 70 -8.07 10.89 -1.13
N LEU A 71 -8.23 12.06 -1.76
CA LEU A 71 -8.66 12.15 -3.15
C LEU A 71 -7.58 11.65 -4.12
N ILE A 72 -6.31 12.02 -3.89
CA ILE A 72 -5.20 11.62 -4.77
C ILE A 72 -4.83 10.13 -4.60
N ARG A 73 -5.04 9.49 -3.44
CA ARG A 73 -4.80 8.04 -3.32
C ARG A 73 -5.64 7.22 -4.30
N TRP A 74 -6.81 7.73 -4.70
CA TRP A 74 -7.71 7.11 -5.67
C TRP A 74 -7.35 7.37 -7.13
N SER A 75 -6.29 8.15 -7.39
CA SER A 75 -5.89 8.44 -8.77
C SER A 75 -5.43 7.19 -9.53
N ARG A 76 -5.64 7.21 -10.84
CA ARG A 76 -5.16 6.19 -11.79
C ARG A 76 -4.17 6.85 -12.76
N PRO A 77 -2.87 6.98 -12.41
CA PRO A 77 -1.90 7.69 -13.24
C PRO A 77 -1.76 7.14 -14.67
N ASP A 78 -2.04 5.85 -14.87
CA ASP A 78 -2.04 5.19 -16.18
C ASP A 78 -3.29 5.49 -17.03
N GLN A 79 -4.29 6.18 -16.48
CA GLN A 79 -5.56 6.55 -17.12
C GLN A 79 -5.68 8.09 -17.13
N PRO A 80 -5.18 8.78 -18.18
CA PRO A 80 -5.14 10.24 -18.23
C PRO A 80 -6.50 10.95 -18.06
N GLU A 81 -7.59 10.27 -18.38
CA GLU A 81 -8.97 10.70 -18.21
C GLU A 81 -9.43 10.71 -16.74
N TRP A 82 -8.76 9.98 -15.86
CA TRP A 82 -9.09 9.91 -14.44
C TRP A 82 -8.70 11.22 -13.74
N LYS A 83 -9.60 11.72 -12.88
CA LYS A 83 -9.40 12.93 -12.08
C LYS A 83 -9.94 12.72 -10.66
N PRO A 84 -9.36 13.38 -9.65
CA PRO A 84 -8.21 14.30 -9.70
C PRO A 84 -6.85 13.58 -9.84
N GLY A 85 -5.79 14.36 -10.11
CA GLY A 85 -4.40 13.88 -10.16
C GLY A 85 -3.71 13.96 -11.52
N GLY A 86 -2.39 13.77 -11.47
CA GLY A 86 -1.51 13.73 -12.62
C GLY A 86 -1.55 12.39 -13.33
N TYR A 87 -0.88 12.30 -14.48
CA TYR A 87 -0.77 11.09 -15.30
C TYR A 87 0.69 10.66 -15.46
N GLY A 88 0.90 9.40 -15.81
CA GLY A 88 2.22 8.77 -15.95
C GLY A 88 3.08 8.91 -14.69
N GLU A 89 4.39 9.04 -14.88
CA GLU A 89 5.39 9.14 -13.80
C GLU A 89 5.03 10.22 -12.76
N ARG A 90 4.62 11.41 -13.23
CA ARG A 90 4.20 12.51 -12.35
C ARG A 90 3.05 12.11 -11.44
N GLY A 91 2.02 11.47 -12.00
CA GLY A 91 0.87 10.99 -11.23
C GLY A 91 1.25 9.92 -10.21
N HIS A 92 2.15 9.01 -10.57
CA HIS A 92 2.67 8.00 -9.64
C HIS A 92 3.45 8.62 -8.49
N TRP A 93 4.31 9.62 -8.73
CA TRP A 93 4.99 10.32 -7.64
C TRP A 93 3.98 10.94 -6.67
N MET A 94 3.01 11.70 -7.20
CA MET A 94 1.96 12.33 -6.40
C MET A 94 1.19 11.29 -5.56
N ARG A 95 0.76 10.18 -6.17
CA ARG A 95 0.03 9.11 -5.48
C ARG A 95 0.90 8.42 -4.42
N ALA A 96 2.15 8.13 -4.72
CA ALA A 96 3.08 7.53 -3.76
C ALA A 96 3.28 8.44 -2.53
N PHE A 97 3.52 9.74 -2.74
CA PHE A 97 3.64 10.70 -1.64
C PHE A 97 2.35 10.76 -0.81
N CYS A 98 1.18 10.78 -1.46
CA CYS A 98 -0.10 10.84 -0.76
C CYS A 98 -0.37 9.58 0.05
N CYS A 99 -0.22 8.40 -0.54
CA CYS A 99 -0.43 7.14 0.16
C CYS A 99 0.53 6.96 1.35
N ALA A 100 1.83 7.26 1.17
CA ALA A 100 2.80 7.20 2.26
C ALA A 100 2.45 8.19 3.39
N SER A 101 2.01 9.40 3.04
CA SER A 101 1.54 10.40 4.01
C SER A 101 0.33 9.92 4.81
N LEU A 102 -0.69 9.37 4.15
CA LEU A 102 -1.90 8.87 4.82
C LEU A 102 -1.60 7.72 5.77
N LEU A 103 -0.77 6.75 5.34
CA LEU A 103 -0.33 5.65 6.20
C LEU A 103 0.50 6.17 7.39
N ARG A 104 1.30 7.21 7.18
CA ARG A 104 2.06 7.86 8.26
C ARG A 104 1.14 8.56 9.26
N MET A 105 0.14 9.31 8.78
CA MET A 105 -0.89 9.97 9.61
C MET A 105 -1.65 8.94 10.44
N ALA A 106 -2.11 7.87 9.78
CA ALA A 106 -2.83 6.78 10.46
C ALA A 106 -1.95 6.10 11.52
N GLY A 107 -0.68 5.85 11.21
CA GLY A 107 0.30 5.25 12.10
C GLY A 107 0.69 6.07 13.33
N GLU A 108 0.54 7.40 13.30
CA GLU A 108 0.86 8.27 14.44
C GLU A 108 -0.34 8.58 15.34
N ASP A 109 -1.55 8.40 14.80
CA ASP A 109 -2.80 8.57 15.52
C ASP A 109 -3.41 7.20 15.89
N ASP A 110 -4.49 7.19 16.67
CA ASP A 110 -5.16 5.99 17.20
C ASP A 110 -5.90 5.14 16.13
N MET A 111 -5.43 5.14 14.86
CA MET A 111 -5.97 4.45 13.67
C MET A 111 -7.45 4.69 13.32
N GLY A 112 -8.25 5.26 14.22
CA GLY A 112 -9.71 5.19 14.20
C GLY A 112 -10.42 6.12 13.21
N ALA A 113 -9.68 6.91 12.42
CA ALA A 113 -10.25 7.82 11.43
C ALA A 113 -10.08 7.34 9.98
N HIS A 114 -9.11 6.45 9.71
CA HIS A 114 -8.88 5.93 8.36
C HIS A 114 -9.43 4.51 8.23
N HIS A 115 -10.24 4.32 7.20
CA HIS A 115 -10.68 3.02 6.72
C HIS A 115 -10.00 2.73 5.38
N SER A 116 -9.84 1.45 5.08
CA SER A 116 -9.22 0.94 3.85
C SER A 116 -7.72 1.24 3.72
N PHE A 117 -6.94 0.65 4.62
CA PHE A 117 -5.49 0.73 4.50
C PHE A 117 -4.99 -0.09 3.32
N ASN A 118 -5.61 -1.23 3.04
CA ASN A 118 -5.28 -2.07 1.90
C ASN A 118 -5.27 -1.32 0.56
N GLU A 119 -6.25 -0.46 0.29
CA GLU A 119 -6.31 0.31 -0.95
C GLU A 119 -5.21 1.38 -1.01
N THR A 120 -4.88 1.97 0.14
CA THR A 120 -3.80 2.96 0.27
C THR A 120 -2.42 2.29 0.08
N VAL A 121 -2.23 1.12 0.68
CA VAL A 121 -1.02 0.29 0.54
C VAL A 121 -0.83 -0.15 -0.91
N ALA A 122 -1.90 -0.65 -1.57
CA ALA A 122 -1.86 -1.03 -2.98
C ALA A 122 -1.42 0.13 -3.87
N GLY A 123 -2.02 1.31 -3.67
CA GLY A 123 -1.67 2.52 -4.41
C GLY A 123 -0.22 2.94 -4.23
N LEU A 124 0.33 2.80 -3.02
CA LEU A 124 1.74 3.09 -2.74
C LEU A 124 2.66 2.10 -3.47
N VAL A 125 2.49 0.79 -3.26
CA VAL A 125 3.35 -0.25 -3.85
C VAL A 125 3.32 -0.16 -5.37
N ALA A 126 2.13 -0.08 -5.98
CA ALA A 126 2.00 0.00 -7.42
C ALA A 126 2.62 1.28 -8.01
N SER A 127 2.61 2.39 -7.27
CA SER A 127 3.28 3.61 -7.73
C SER A 127 4.80 3.47 -7.65
N LEU A 128 5.34 2.93 -6.56
CA LEU A 128 6.78 2.69 -6.43
C LEU A 128 7.30 1.73 -7.50
N ASP A 129 6.49 0.74 -7.86
CA ASP A 129 6.80 -0.24 -8.89
C ASP A 129 6.80 0.37 -10.29
N ALA A 130 5.74 1.10 -10.66
CA ALA A 130 5.63 1.78 -11.95
C ALA A 130 6.74 2.83 -12.18
N LEU A 131 7.30 3.37 -11.10
CA LEU A 131 8.38 4.35 -11.12
C LEU A 131 9.78 3.73 -11.18
N ASP A 132 9.92 2.42 -10.94
CA ASP A 132 11.20 1.79 -10.63
C ASP A 132 12.02 2.62 -9.62
N ALA A 133 11.36 3.04 -8.54
CA ALA A 133 11.87 4.11 -7.67
C ALA A 133 13.17 3.74 -6.93
N GLY A 134 13.50 2.45 -6.83
CA GLY A 134 14.64 1.96 -6.08
C GLY A 134 14.53 2.15 -4.55
N LEU A 135 13.35 2.54 -4.04
CA LEU A 135 13.10 2.85 -2.63
C LEU A 135 12.61 1.63 -1.82
N TRP A 136 12.95 0.42 -2.24
CA TRP A 136 12.37 -0.82 -1.69
C TRP A 136 12.81 -1.09 -0.25
N ALA A 137 14.00 -0.67 0.14
CA ALA A 137 14.47 -0.81 1.52
C ALA A 137 13.72 0.15 2.45
N GLU A 138 13.56 1.42 2.05
CA GLU A 138 12.81 2.43 2.78
C GLU A 138 11.32 2.08 2.86
N ALA A 139 10.74 1.58 1.77
CA ALA A 139 9.37 1.10 1.75
C ALA A 139 9.16 -0.11 2.66
N GLY A 140 10.07 -1.10 2.62
CA GLY A 140 10.04 -2.26 3.51
C GLY A 140 10.12 -1.88 4.99
N ALA A 141 11.01 -0.95 5.35
CA ALA A 141 11.12 -0.40 6.69
C ALA A 141 9.85 0.36 7.12
N PHE A 142 9.24 1.11 6.20
CA PHE A 142 8.00 1.85 6.43
C PHE A 142 6.82 0.91 6.68
N PHE A 143 6.62 -0.11 5.84
CA PHE A 143 5.56 -1.09 6.02
C PHE A 143 5.76 -1.96 7.26
N GLY A 144 7.02 -2.29 7.60
CA GLY A 144 7.35 -2.95 8.87
C GLY A 144 6.94 -2.11 10.08
N TRP A 145 7.20 -0.80 10.07
CA TRP A 145 6.73 0.11 11.12
C TRP A 145 5.20 0.21 11.15
N PHE A 146 4.55 0.30 9.99
CA PHE A 146 3.09 0.40 9.92
C PHE A 146 2.41 -0.88 10.44
N MET A 147 2.99 -2.05 10.18
CA MET A 147 2.56 -3.33 10.75
C MET A 147 2.56 -3.31 12.29
N ASP A 148 3.58 -2.71 12.90
CA ASP A 148 3.66 -2.56 14.36
C ASP A 148 2.53 -1.67 14.90
N GLN A 149 2.13 -0.65 14.15
CA GLN A 149 1.03 0.23 14.55
C GLN A 149 -0.32 -0.51 14.47
N LEU A 150 -0.58 -1.25 13.38
CA LEU A 150 -1.77 -2.10 13.25
C LEU A 150 -1.87 -3.11 14.41
N ALA A 151 -0.73 -3.72 14.76
CA ALA A 151 -0.64 -4.67 15.87
C ALA A 151 -0.94 -4.05 17.25
N GLY A 152 -0.76 -2.74 17.39
CA GLY A 152 -1.07 -1.99 18.61
C GLY A 152 -2.53 -1.53 18.69
N ALA A 153 -3.11 -1.15 17.54
CA ALA A 153 -4.48 -0.63 17.44
C ALA A 153 -5.57 -1.71 17.39
N GLY A 154 -5.20 -2.97 17.12
CA GLY A 154 -6.14 -4.06 16.93
C GLY A 154 -6.52 -4.19 15.46
N ASP A 155 -5.64 -4.85 14.71
CA ASP A 155 -5.78 -5.17 13.29
C ASP A 155 -7.20 -5.62 12.92
N GLN A 156 -7.76 -4.99 11.88
CA GLN A 156 -9.11 -5.22 11.37
C GLN A 156 -9.08 -5.93 10.01
N GLY A 157 -8.18 -6.91 9.85
CA GLY A 157 -8.00 -7.65 8.60
C GLY A 157 -7.07 -6.97 7.59
N GLU A 158 -6.29 -5.98 8.00
CA GLU A 158 -5.42 -5.18 7.13
C GLU A 158 -4.00 -5.75 7.05
N ALA A 159 -3.59 -6.52 8.06
CA ALA A 159 -2.24 -7.04 8.16
C ALA A 159 -1.80 -7.94 6.97
N PRO A 160 -2.63 -8.83 6.39
CA PRO A 160 -2.23 -9.57 5.19
C PRO A 160 -1.85 -8.67 4.01
N PHE A 161 -2.57 -7.56 3.80
CA PHE A 161 -2.29 -6.60 2.73
C PHE A 161 -0.96 -5.86 2.95
N VAL A 162 -0.67 -5.46 4.19
CA VAL A 162 0.64 -4.87 4.53
C VAL A 162 1.75 -5.91 4.40
N GLY A 163 1.50 -7.16 4.77
CA GLY A 163 2.42 -8.28 4.58
C GLY A 163 2.79 -8.49 3.10
N MET A 164 1.81 -8.41 2.21
CA MET A 164 2.03 -8.43 0.76
C MET A 164 2.95 -7.30 0.31
N ALA A 165 2.76 -6.08 0.82
CA ALA A 165 3.65 -4.95 0.51
C ALA A 165 5.09 -5.19 0.99
N VAL A 166 5.27 -5.79 2.18
CA VAL A 166 6.59 -6.19 2.69
C VAL A 166 7.21 -7.27 1.81
N LEU A 167 6.43 -8.24 1.33
CA LEU A 167 6.90 -9.30 0.42
C LEU A 167 7.41 -8.71 -0.89
N HIS A 168 6.65 -7.78 -1.49
CA HIS A 168 7.07 -7.05 -2.69
C HIS A 168 8.43 -6.34 -2.51
N CYS A 169 8.62 -5.69 -1.37
CA CYS A 169 9.89 -5.03 -1.03
C CYS A 169 11.02 -6.06 -0.83
N ALA A 170 10.77 -7.11 -0.07
CA ALA A 170 11.76 -8.13 0.29
C ALA A 170 12.33 -8.86 -0.93
N LEU A 171 11.48 -9.20 -1.90
CA LEU A 171 11.92 -9.90 -3.11
C LEU A 171 12.96 -9.10 -3.92
N ARG A 172 12.90 -7.76 -3.85
CA ARG A 172 13.79 -6.83 -4.57
C ARG A 172 15.09 -6.52 -3.83
N ILE A 173 15.28 -7.04 -2.61
CA ILE A 173 16.47 -6.79 -1.78
C ILE A 173 17.27 -8.09 -1.60
N GLU A 174 18.38 -8.23 -2.33
CA GLU A 174 19.21 -9.45 -2.33
C GLU A 174 19.72 -9.86 -0.94
N SER A 175 19.95 -8.89 -0.05
CA SER A 175 20.46 -9.19 1.30
C SER A 175 19.42 -9.83 2.22
N ILE A 176 18.14 -9.84 1.85
CA ILE A 176 17.11 -10.56 2.61
C ILE A 176 17.24 -12.06 2.31
N PRO A 177 17.42 -12.91 3.34
CA PRO A 177 17.62 -14.33 3.15
C PRO A 177 16.31 -15.03 2.79
N ASP A 178 16.39 -15.98 1.85
CA ASP A 178 15.26 -16.77 1.36
C ASP A 178 14.39 -17.41 2.46
N PRO A 179 14.93 -18.00 3.55
CA PRO A 179 14.12 -18.49 4.67
C PRO A 179 13.21 -17.44 5.32
N ALA A 180 13.64 -16.16 5.35
CA ALA A 180 12.82 -15.09 5.90
C ALA A 180 11.67 -14.71 4.95
N ILE A 181 11.90 -14.77 3.63
CA ILE A 181 10.88 -14.56 2.62
C ILE A 181 9.84 -15.69 2.68
N ILE A 182 10.27 -16.94 2.79
CA ILE A 182 9.38 -18.10 2.95
C ILE A 182 8.53 -17.95 4.22
N ALA A 183 9.14 -17.59 5.34
CA ALA A 183 8.42 -17.35 6.59
C ALA A 183 7.36 -16.23 6.45
N LEU A 184 7.65 -15.18 5.68
CA LEU A 184 6.68 -14.13 5.39
C LEU A 184 5.54 -14.65 4.52
N CYS A 185 5.81 -15.41 3.46
CA CYS A 185 4.76 -16.01 2.63
C CYS A 185 3.82 -16.90 3.46
N GLN A 186 4.39 -17.77 4.29
CA GLN A 186 3.63 -18.63 5.21
C GLN A 186 2.77 -17.81 6.17
N TRP A 187 3.37 -16.79 6.79
CA TRP A 187 2.65 -15.91 7.69
C TRP A 187 1.48 -15.18 7.01
N ILE A 188 1.65 -14.68 5.78
CA ILE A 188 0.57 -14.02 5.03
C ILE A 188 -0.59 -15.00 4.81
N ILE A 189 -0.29 -16.22 4.36
CA ILE A 189 -1.31 -17.24 4.09
C ILE A 189 -2.05 -17.66 5.36
N GLU A 190 -1.32 -17.92 6.44
CA GLU A 190 -1.91 -18.29 7.73
C GLU A 190 -2.75 -17.15 8.32
N ARG A 191 -2.28 -15.91 8.19
CA ARG A 191 -2.97 -14.73 8.72
C ARG A 191 -4.25 -14.44 7.96
N GLU A 192 -4.21 -14.51 6.63
CA GLU A 192 -5.37 -14.35 5.77
C GLU A 192 -6.42 -15.42 6.09
N GLU A 193 -6.03 -16.69 6.16
CA GLU A 193 -6.96 -17.79 6.45
C GLU A 193 -7.59 -17.65 7.85
N ALA A 194 -6.82 -17.19 8.84
CA ALA A 194 -7.35 -16.91 10.18
C ALA A 194 -8.42 -15.79 10.15
N GLU A 195 -8.17 -14.70 9.41
CA GLU A 195 -9.14 -13.61 9.23
C GLU A 195 -10.39 -14.06 8.47
N ALA A 196 -10.23 -14.91 7.46
CA ALA A 196 -11.35 -15.43 6.68
C ALA A 196 -12.30 -16.33 7.51
N GLN A 197 -11.83 -16.88 8.63
CA GLN A 197 -12.60 -17.72 9.54
C GLN A 197 -13.31 -16.92 10.65
N GLU A 198 -13.04 -15.63 10.78
CA GLU A 198 -13.69 -14.80 11.80
C GLU A 198 -15.21 -14.68 11.55
N PRO A 199 -16.07 -14.71 12.59
CA PRO A 199 -17.53 -14.73 12.43
C PRO A 199 -18.14 -13.54 11.66
N TYR A 200 -17.39 -12.45 11.55
CA TYR A 200 -17.80 -11.22 10.87
C TYR A 200 -16.92 -10.91 9.64
N ALA A 201 -16.14 -11.88 9.18
CA ALA A 201 -15.43 -11.76 7.91
C ALA A 201 -16.46 -11.43 6.81
N PRO A 202 -16.12 -10.54 5.85
CA PRO A 202 -17.03 -10.14 4.77
C PRO A 202 -17.65 -11.34 4.06
N GLY A 203 -16.86 -12.39 3.83
CA GLY A 203 -17.34 -13.69 3.34
C GLY A 203 -17.81 -13.70 1.89
N ASP A 204 -17.96 -12.52 1.27
CA ASP A 204 -18.41 -12.29 -0.10
C ASP A 204 -17.37 -11.59 -0.99
N GLY A 205 -16.19 -11.28 -0.45
CA GLY A 205 -15.13 -10.61 -1.21
C GLY A 205 -14.66 -11.42 -2.42
N HIS A 206 -14.45 -10.72 -3.53
CA HIS A 206 -14.09 -11.31 -4.81
C HIS A 206 -12.61 -11.72 -4.85
N GLY A 207 -12.26 -12.86 -4.24
CA GLY A 207 -10.92 -13.44 -4.31
C GLY A 207 -10.25 -13.69 -2.98
N TRP A 208 -9.12 -14.38 -3.03
CA TRP A 208 -8.40 -14.86 -1.84
C TRP A 208 -8.11 -13.73 -0.84
N LEU A 209 -7.40 -12.67 -1.24
CA LEU A 209 -7.05 -11.59 -0.31
C LEU A 209 -8.23 -10.65 0.01
N HIS A 210 -9.24 -10.54 -0.87
CA HIS A 210 -10.36 -9.62 -0.66
C HIS A 210 -11.52 -10.24 0.11
N ARG A 211 -11.58 -11.56 0.29
CA ARG A 211 -12.62 -12.20 1.13
C ARG A 211 -12.59 -11.77 2.60
N ILE A 212 -11.48 -11.15 3.03
CA ILE A 212 -11.26 -10.61 4.37
C ILE A 212 -11.46 -9.09 4.48
N SER A 213 -11.79 -8.38 3.38
CA SER A 213 -12.02 -6.92 3.42
C SER A 213 -13.30 -6.50 2.68
N PHE A 214 -14.02 -5.51 3.22
CA PHE A 214 -15.14 -4.85 2.54
C PHE A 214 -14.68 -3.81 1.50
N HIS A 215 -13.36 -3.59 1.38
CA HIS A 215 -12.75 -2.58 0.52
C HIS A 215 -12.00 -3.24 -0.64
N ASP A 216 -12.58 -3.20 -1.85
CA ASP A 216 -12.11 -3.93 -3.03
C ASP A 216 -11.95 -3.07 -4.30
N GLN A 217 -12.02 -1.74 -4.20
CA GLN A 217 -11.99 -0.85 -5.38
C GLN A 217 -10.59 -0.84 -6.05
N HIS A 218 -9.53 -1.19 -5.31
CA HIS A 218 -8.17 -1.41 -5.83
C HIS A 218 -7.83 -2.88 -6.03
N ARG A 219 -8.83 -3.76 -6.15
CA ARG A 219 -8.59 -5.18 -6.44
C ARG A 219 -7.74 -5.40 -7.69
N ASP A 220 -8.00 -4.65 -8.76
CA ASP A 220 -7.23 -4.75 -10.01
C ASP A 220 -5.74 -4.41 -9.80
N ILE A 221 -5.43 -3.51 -8.86
CA ILE A 221 -4.06 -3.19 -8.48
C ILE A 221 -3.42 -4.39 -7.77
N TRP A 222 -4.13 -5.01 -6.82
CA TRP A 222 -3.64 -6.21 -6.14
C TRP A 222 -3.44 -7.40 -7.08
N THR A 223 -4.32 -7.60 -8.06
CA THR A 223 -4.14 -8.62 -9.09
C THR A 223 -2.85 -8.37 -9.88
N LYS A 224 -2.64 -7.15 -10.38
CA LYS A 224 -1.41 -6.79 -11.11
C LYS A 224 -0.15 -6.93 -10.26
N LEU A 225 -0.22 -6.56 -8.98
CA LEU A 225 0.87 -6.78 -8.03
C LEU A 225 1.16 -8.29 -7.89
N GLY A 226 0.12 -9.12 -7.77
CA GLY A 226 0.26 -10.58 -7.79
C GLY A 226 0.91 -11.12 -9.06
N GLU A 227 0.55 -10.60 -10.23
CA GLU A 227 1.18 -10.97 -11.50
C GLU A 227 2.67 -10.59 -11.52
N ALA A 228 3.01 -9.38 -11.05
CA ALA A 228 4.38 -8.89 -10.96
C ALA A 228 5.26 -9.75 -10.03
N LEU A 229 4.68 -10.43 -9.04
CA LEU A 229 5.40 -11.37 -8.19
C LEU A 229 5.84 -12.64 -8.94
N ALA A 230 5.08 -13.07 -9.96
CA ALA A 230 5.39 -14.25 -10.76
C ALA A 230 6.30 -13.97 -11.95
N GLU A 231 6.76 -12.71 -12.13
CA GLU A 231 7.61 -12.36 -13.27
C GLU A 231 8.96 -13.10 -13.24
N PRO A 232 9.36 -13.71 -14.37
CA PRO A 232 10.66 -14.38 -14.47
C PRO A 232 11.80 -13.38 -14.27
N GLY A 233 12.77 -13.72 -13.40
CA GLY A 233 13.99 -12.92 -13.24
C GLY A 233 14.36 -12.58 -11.80
N LEU A 234 13.51 -12.92 -10.83
CA LEU A 234 13.90 -12.87 -9.41
C LEU A 234 15.02 -13.88 -9.15
N ALA A 235 16.19 -13.39 -8.74
CA ALA A 235 17.34 -14.22 -8.38
C ALA A 235 17.14 -14.86 -7.00
N ARG A 236 16.18 -15.79 -6.90
CA ARG A 236 15.76 -16.47 -5.66
C ARG A 236 15.79 -17.99 -5.81
N SER A 237 15.82 -18.69 -4.69
CA SER A 237 15.70 -20.16 -4.69
C SER A 237 14.35 -20.62 -5.27
N GLU A 238 14.34 -21.85 -5.79
CA GLU A 238 13.14 -22.52 -6.30
C GLU A 238 12.02 -22.54 -5.25
N GLU A 239 12.35 -22.79 -3.99
CA GLU A 239 11.36 -22.81 -2.88
C GLU A 239 10.71 -21.44 -2.65
N VAL A 240 11.46 -20.34 -2.73
CA VAL A 240 10.87 -18.99 -2.66
C VAL A 240 9.92 -18.77 -3.83
N LEU A 241 10.32 -19.16 -5.04
CA LEU A 241 9.51 -18.99 -6.24
C LEU A 241 8.23 -19.83 -6.19
N GLU A 242 8.27 -21.03 -5.60
CA GLU A 242 7.08 -21.85 -5.36
C GLU A 242 6.08 -21.15 -4.43
N TRP A 243 6.54 -20.64 -3.27
CA TRP A 243 5.68 -19.94 -2.32
C TRP A 243 5.09 -18.65 -2.91
N VAL A 244 5.92 -17.87 -3.61
CA VAL A 244 5.47 -16.67 -4.32
C VAL A 244 4.48 -17.02 -5.42
N GLY A 245 4.71 -18.13 -6.14
CA GLY A 245 3.80 -18.64 -7.15
C GLY A 245 2.42 -19.00 -6.60
N VAL A 246 2.35 -19.62 -5.41
CA VAL A 246 1.08 -19.90 -4.73
C VAL A 246 0.31 -18.60 -4.47
N ILE A 247 0.96 -17.61 -3.86
CA ILE A 247 0.34 -16.30 -3.55
C ILE A 247 -0.13 -15.60 -4.84
N SER A 248 0.71 -15.59 -5.87
CA SER A 248 0.39 -14.99 -7.17
C SER A 248 -0.86 -15.62 -7.80
N LEU A 249 -0.90 -16.97 -7.84
CA LEU A 249 -2.06 -17.70 -8.37
C LEU A 249 -3.33 -17.43 -7.56
N SER A 250 -3.23 -17.39 -6.23
CA SER A 250 -4.39 -17.10 -5.36
C SER A 250 -4.96 -15.70 -5.59
N LEU A 251 -4.13 -14.72 -5.96
CA LEU A 251 -4.61 -13.38 -6.35
C LEU A 251 -5.29 -13.40 -7.72
N ALA A 252 -4.75 -14.15 -8.68
CA ALA A 252 -5.26 -14.24 -10.06
C ALA A 252 -6.56 -15.04 -10.21
N GLU A 253 -6.72 -16.16 -9.50
CA GLU A 253 -7.91 -17.06 -9.58
C GLU A 253 -9.22 -16.37 -9.17
N SER A 254 -9.14 -15.15 -8.63
CA SER A 254 -10.30 -14.36 -8.25
C SER A 254 -11.16 -13.86 -9.42
N ASP A 255 -10.59 -13.67 -10.62
CA ASP A 255 -11.28 -13.02 -11.74
C ASP A 255 -12.25 -13.95 -12.52
N ASP A 256 -12.03 -15.26 -12.48
CA ASP A 256 -12.71 -16.23 -13.35
C ASP A 256 -14.17 -16.57 -12.96
N LEU A 257 -14.61 -16.23 -11.75
CA LEU A 257 -15.97 -16.57 -11.28
C LEU A 257 -17.03 -15.49 -11.56
N SER A 258 -16.63 -14.29 -11.98
CA SER A 258 -17.57 -13.19 -12.29
C SER A 258 -18.10 -13.23 -13.74
N GLY A 259 -17.42 -13.94 -14.64
CA GLY A 259 -17.82 -14.07 -16.05
C GLY A 259 -18.88 -15.14 -16.34
N ALA A 260 -19.17 -16.04 -15.40
CA ALA A 260 -20.04 -17.20 -15.60
C ALA A 260 -21.50 -17.03 -15.12
N MET A 261 -21.86 -15.85 -14.60
CA MET A 261 -23.21 -15.54 -14.11
C MET A 261 -23.93 -14.43 -14.89
N GLY A 262 -23.51 -14.20 -16.13
CA GLY A 262 -24.08 -13.22 -17.04
C GLY A 262 -24.55 -13.81 -18.37
N GLU A 263 -25.31 -14.90 -18.35
CA GLU A 263 -26.15 -15.37 -19.47
C GLU A 263 -27.56 -15.73 -19.02
#